data_AF-A0A7J2U7R9-F1
#
_entry.id   AF-A0A7J2U7R9-F1
#
_cell.length_a   1.000
_cell.length_b   1.000
_cell.length_c   1.000
_cell.angle_alpha   90.00
_cell.angle_beta   90.00
_cell.angle_gamma   90.00
#
_symmetry.space_group_name_H-M   'P 1'
#
loop_
_entity.id
_entity.type
_entity.pdbx_description
1 polymer ?
#
loop_
_entity_poly.entity_id
_entity_poly.type
_entity_poly.pdbx_seq_one_letter_code
_entity_poly.pdbx_strand_id
1 'polypeptide(L)'
;LTLPIDRMAILFGKLSSSIIIAAIGALAYMVGYGYMMGMLMGQIPQEAAIDLSELGLAPSSLGYLLLGLSLFVTLLSALALAVILSAFAEDVRGAQAFVGYIYPLIFVPAFALMYIDINMLPLAVRALLYAIPFSHPIIASKAIMMGDHLTPVFGIIYGFAFTMVIMYIVSRLFATEKILTVKLKMKGFRRCGAKPPEEV
;
A
#
# COMPACT_ATOMS: atom_id res chain seq x y z
N LEU A 1 30.16 -8.17 -9.11
CA LEU A 1 30.22 -6.73 -8.81
C LEU A 1 31.63 -6.25 -9.12
N THR A 2 31.87 -5.70 -10.31
CA THR A 2 33.18 -5.19 -10.75
C THR A 2 33.17 -3.68 -11.03
N LEU A 3 32.01 -3.02 -10.89
CA LEU A 3 31.88 -1.58 -11.06
C LEU A 3 31.96 -0.87 -9.70
N PRO A 4 32.82 0.14 -9.54
CA PRO A 4 32.94 0.92 -8.31
C PRO A 4 31.77 1.90 -8.20
N ILE A 5 30.59 1.39 -7.82
CA ILE A 5 29.41 2.20 -7.54
C ILE A 5 29.12 2.14 -6.04
N ASP A 6 28.76 3.29 -5.47
CA ASP A 6 28.41 3.36 -4.06
C ASP A 6 27.07 2.64 -3.81
N ARG A 7 26.99 1.89 -2.72
CA ARG A 7 25.81 1.11 -2.34
C ARG A 7 24.62 2.01 -2.02
N MET A 8 24.88 3.21 -1.50
CA MET A 8 23.84 4.21 -1.25
C MET A 8 23.19 4.69 -2.55
N ALA A 9 23.98 4.87 -3.62
CA ALA A 9 23.44 5.24 -4.94
C ALA A 9 22.48 4.16 -5.48
N ILE A 10 22.83 2.88 -5.29
CA ILE A 10 21.94 1.75 -5.65
C ILE A 10 20.64 1.79 -4.83
N LEU A 11 20.75 2.03 -3.51
CA LEU A 11 19.58 2.08 -2.62
C LEU A 11 18.64 3.23 -3.00
N PHE A 12 19.18 4.44 -3.18
CA PHE A 12 18.37 5.61 -3.57
C PHE A 12 17.68 5.41 -4.91
N GLY A 13 18.33 4.78 -5.89
CA GLY A 13 17.69 4.44 -7.18
C GLY A 13 16.51 3.47 -7.04
N LYS A 14 16.61 2.48 -6.14
CA LYS A 14 15.51 1.54 -5.88
C LYS A 14 14.33 2.18 -5.15
N LEU A 15 14.61 3.07 -4.20
CA LEU A 15 13.57 3.77 -3.46
C LEU A 15 12.88 4.84 -4.32
N SER A 16 13.63 5.61 -5.09
CA SER A 16 13.07 6.66 -5.97
C SER A 16 12.16 6.09 -7.05
N SER A 17 12.54 4.96 -7.66
CA SER A 17 11.68 4.28 -8.64
C SER A 17 10.37 3.81 -8.02
N SER A 18 10.37 3.31 -6.79
CA SER A 18 9.13 2.92 -6.08
C SER A 18 8.21 4.12 -5.83
N ILE A 19 8.78 5.28 -5.47
CA ILE A 19 8.04 6.54 -5.29
C ILE A 19 7.40 6.98 -6.62
N ILE A 20 8.16 6.96 -7.71
CA ILE A 20 7.67 7.34 -9.04
C ILE A 20 6.54 6.40 -9.48
N ILE A 21 6.70 5.09 -9.30
CA ILE A 21 5.67 4.10 -9.66
C ILE A 21 4.40 4.31 -8.83
N ALA A 22 4.51 4.58 -7.52
CA ALA A 22 3.36 4.90 -6.68
C ALA A 22 2.63 6.17 -7.14
N ALA A 23 3.38 7.21 -7.52
CA ALA A 23 2.80 8.46 -8.03
C ALA A 23 2.05 8.24 -9.34
N ILE A 24 2.65 7.53 -10.29
CA ILE A 24 2.01 7.19 -11.57
C ILE A 24 0.75 6.36 -11.32
N GLY A 25 0.80 5.37 -10.44
CA GLY A 25 -0.36 4.54 -10.10
C GLY A 25 -1.49 5.34 -9.47
N ALA A 26 -1.18 6.26 -8.54
CA ALA A 26 -2.16 7.14 -7.93
C ALA A 26 -2.78 8.09 -8.96
N LEU A 27 -1.98 8.71 -9.82
CA LEU A 27 -2.48 9.59 -10.89
C LEU A 27 -3.37 8.83 -11.88
N ALA A 28 -2.95 7.64 -12.31
CA ALA A 28 -3.74 6.80 -13.20
C ALA A 28 -5.10 6.44 -12.58
N TYR A 29 -5.11 6.09 -11.28
CA TYR A 29 -6.36 5.88 -10.56
C TYR A 29 -7.21 7.15 -10.52
N MET A 30 -6.63 8.30 -10.19
CA MET A 30 -7.36 9.57 -10.09
C MET A 30 -7.99 9.99 -11.42
N VAL A 31 -7.30 9.75 -12.54
CA VAL A 31 -7.86 9.93 -13.89
C VAL A 31 -9.07 9.02 -14.07
N GLY A 32 -8.94 7.73 -13.76
CA GLY A 32 -10.06 6.77 -13.85
C GLY A 32 -11.23 7.13 -12.95
N TYR A 33 -10.96 7.54 -11.71
CA TYR A 33 -11.96 7.98 -10.74
C TYR A 33 -12.68 9.24 -11.22
N GLY A 34 -11.96 10.20 -11.81
CA GLY A 34 -12.54 11.40 -12.44
C GLY A 34 -13.49 11.05 -13.57
N TYR A 35 -13.11 10.13 -14.48
CA TYR A 35 -14.00 9.65 -15.53
C TYR A 35 -15.25 8.95 -14.97
N MET A 36 -15.08 8.10 -13.97
CA MET A 36 -16.19 7.40 -13.30
C MET A 36 -17.19 8.40 -12.68
N MET A 37 -16.70 9.41 -11.96
CA MET A 37 -17.55 10.45 -11.38
C MET A 37 -18.22 11.32 -12.44
N GLY A 38 -17.50 11.67 -13.52
CA GLY A 38 -18.08 12.39 -14.65
C GLY A 38 -19.25 11.63 -15.29
N MET A 39 -19.10 10.31 -15.47
CA MET A 39 -20.18 9.45 -15.99
C MET A 39 -21.36 9.34 -15.00
N LEU A 40 -21.08 9.20 -13.71
CA LEU A 40 -22.12 9.07 -12.68
C LEU A 40 -22.94 10.36 -12.51
N MET A 41 -22.25 11.51 -12.46
CA MET A 41 -22.90 12.82 -12.31
C MET A 41 -23.59 13.28 -13.60
N GLY A 42 -23.07 12.88 -14.77
CA GLY A 42 -23.69 13.17 -16.07
C GLY A 42 -25.07 12.53 -16.28
N GLN A 43 -25.50 11.62 -15.40
CA GLN A 43 -26.85 11.04 -15.41
C GLN A 43 -27.89 11.86 -14.64
N ILE A 44 -27.47 12.87 -13.86
CA ILE A 44 -28.36 13.74 -13.11
C ILE A 44 -28.82 14.89 -14.03
N PRO A 45 -30.12 15.09 -14.27
CA PRO A 45 -30.62 16.20 -15.08
C PRO A 45 -30.14 17.55 -14.50
N GLN A 46 -29.36 18.30 -15.29
CA GLN A 46 -28.90 19.65 -14.93
C GLN A 46 -30.03 20.68 -15.12
N GLU A 47 -31.14 20.53 -14.39
CA GLU A 47 -32.27 21.48 -14.45
C GLU A 47 -32.00 22.73 -13.58
N ALA A 48 -30.95 22.72 -12.76
CA ALA A 48 -30.48 23.89 -12.02
C ALA A 48 -28.95 23.87 -11.93
N ALA A 49 -28.32 25.02 -12.14
CA ALA A 49 -26.87 25.26 -12.02
C ALA A 49 -26.41 25.21 -10.55
N ILE A 50 -26.77 24.15 -9.83
CA ILE A 50 -26.44 23.94 -8.43
C ILE A 50 -25.13 23.17 -8.37
N ASP A 51 -24.14 23.71 -7.66
CA ASP A 51 -22.90 23.02 -7.40
C ASP A 51 -23.15 21.88 -6.39
N LEU A 52 -23.13 20.65 -6.89
CA LEU A 52 -23.32 19.44 -6.08
C LEU A 52 -22.21 19.28 -5.02
N SER A 53 -21.04 19.90 -5.21
CA SER A 53 -19.97 19.85 -4.22
C SER A 53 -20.24 20.73 -3.00
N GLU A 54 -20.94 21.85 -3.16
CA GLU A 54 -21.38 22.70 -2.04
C GLU A 54 -22.46 22.03 -1.19
N LEU A 55 -23.25 21.16 -1.81
CA LEU A 55 -24.25 20.34 -1.13
C LEU A 55 -23.68 19.07 -0.50
N GLY A 56 -22.36 18.82 -0.63
CA GLY A 56 -21.73 17.58 -0.16
C GLY A 56 -22.17 16.34 -0.92
N LEU A 57 -22.73 16.50 -2.14
CA LEU A 57 -23.20 15.43 -3.01
C LEU A 57 -22.16 15.03 -4.06
N ALA A 58 -21.08 15.80 -4.20
CA ALA A 58 -19.94 15.50 -5.04
C ALA A 58 -18.61 15.80 -4.32
N PRO A 59 -17.52 15.04 -4.61
CA PRO A 59 -16.21 15.35 -4.08
C PRO A 59 -15.75 16.75 -4.48
N SER A 60 -15.36 17.56 -3.49
CA SER A 60 -14.72 18.87 -3.74
C SER A 60 -13.31 18.70 -4.34
N SER A 61 -12.76 19.77 -4.92
CA SER A 61 -11.38 19.78 -5.45
C SER A 61 -10.34 19.35 -4.40
N LEU A 62 -10.52 19.81 -3.16
CA LEU A 62 -9.74 19.38 -2.00
C LEU A 62 -9.90 17.87 -1.76
N GLY A 63 -11.13 17.37 -1.84
CA GLY A 63 -11.44 15.95 -1.73
C GLY A 63 -10.64 15.09 -2.73
N TYR A 64 -10.60 15.49 -4.00
CA TYR A 64 -9.78 14.79 -5.01
C TYR A 64 -8.29 14.78 -4.63
N LEU A 65 -7.75 15.89 -4.14
CA LEU A 65 -6.34 15.96 -3.70
C LEU A 65 -6.08 15.00 -2.53
N LEU A 66 -6.95 15.01 -1.51
CA LEU A 66 -6.82 14.12 -0.36
C LEU A 66 -6.93 12.64 -0.77
N LEU A 67 -7.85 12.30 -1.66
CA LEU A 67 -7.98 10.94 -2.18
C LEU A 67 -6.71 10.50 -2.91
N GLY A 68 -6.20 11.35 -3.80
CA GLY A 68 -4.96 11.08 -4.53
C GLY A 68 -3.76 10.90 -3.61
N LEU A 69 -3.63 11.74 -2.57
CA LEU A 69 -2.56 11.62 -1.58
C LEU A 69 -2.69 10.36 -0.73
N SER A 70 -3.91 10.03 -0.28
CA SER A 70 -4.18 8.79 0.46
C SER A 70 -3.82 7.55 -0.36
N LEU A 71 -4.17 7.54 -1.64
CA LEU A 71 -3.82 6.45 -2.55
C LEU A 71 -2.31 6.37 -2.79
N PHE A 72 -1.66 7.51 -3.05
CA PHE A 72 -0.21 7.56 -3.24
C PHE A 72 0.55 6.96 -2.05
N VAL A 73 0.22 7.40 -0.83
CA VAL A 73 0.84 6.89 0.40
C VAL A 73 0.59 5.39 0.55
N THR A 74 -0.62 4.93 0.24
CA THR A 74 -0.98 3.51 0.34
C THR A 74 -0.24 2.63 -0.67
N LEU A 75 -0.12 3.08 -1.92
CA LEU A 75 0.65 2.39 -2.96
C LEU A 75 2.13 2.36 -2.62
N LEU A 76 2.67 3.49 -2.12
CA LEU A 76 4.06 3.55 -1.67
C LEU A 76 4.32 2.56 -0.52
N SER A 77 3.39 2.46 0.44
CA SER A 77 3.44 1.46 1.51
C SER A 77 3.38 0.03 0.99
N ALA A 78 2.54 -0.26 -0.02
CA ALA A 78 2.43 -1.59 -0.61
C ALA A 78 3.76 -2.01 -1.27
N LEU A 79 4.35 -1.11 -2.05
CA LEU A 79 5.63 -1.33 -2.71
C LEU A 79 6.76 -1.51 -1.69
N ALA A 80 6.77 -0.70 -0.63
CA ALA A 80 7.73 -0.81 0.47
C ALA A 80 7.68 -2.21 1.12
N LEU A 81 6.48 -2.70 1.45
CA LEU A 81 6.28 -4.04 2.00
C LEU A 81 6.70 -5.13 1.03
N ALA A 82 6.33 -5.00 -0.25
CA ALA A 82 6.71 -5.95 -1.29
C ALA A 82 8.24 -6.06 -1.43
N VAL A 83 8.95 -4.94 -1.32
CA VAL A 83 10.42 -4.91 -1.33
C VAL A 83 11.02 -5.63 -0.12
N ILE A 84 10.47 -5.42 1.08
CA ILE A 84 10.94 -6.15 2.28
C ILE A 84 10.77 -7.65 2.11
N LEU A 85 9.58 -8.10 1.74
CA LEU A 85 9.28 -9.52 1.64
C LEU A 85 10.09 -10.19 0.52
N SER A 86 10.16 -9.56 -0.65
CA SER A 86 10.94 -10.09 -1.79
C SER A 86 12.44 -10.19 -1.51
N ALA A 87 12.99 -9.36 -0.62
CA ALA A 87 14.42 -9.42 -0.27
C ALA A 87 14.83 -10.74 0.41
N PHE A 88 13.88 -11.48 1.00
CA PHE A 88 14.15 -12.77 1.64
C PHE A 88 14.13 -13.96 0.66
N ALA A 89 13.64 -13.77 -0.56
CA ALA A 89 13.56 -14.84 -1.53
C ALA A 89 14.93 -15.17 -2.17
N GLU A 90 15.08 -16.44 -2.56
CA GLU A 90 16.29 -16.93 -3.24
C GLU A 90 16.19 -16.78 -4.77
N ASP A 91 14.98 -16.80 -5.31
CA ASP A 91 14.67 -16.72 -6.73
C ASP A 91 13.45 -15.81 -7.00
N VAL A 92 13.22 -15.50 -8.29
CA VAL A 92 12.14 -14.60 -8.72
C VAL A 92 10.76 -15.17 -8.37
N ARG A 93 10.58 -16.50 -8.49
CA ARG A 93 9.31 -17.17 -8.15
C ARG A 93 9.03 -17.09 -6.65
N GLY A 94 10.03 -17.33 -5.80
CA GLY A 94 9.91 -17.15 -4.36
C GLY A 94 9.60 -15.71 -3.97
N ALA A 95 10.22 -14.72 -4.65
CA ALA A 95 9.94 -13.31 -4.40
C ALA A 95 8.48 -12.96 -4.72
N GLN A 96 7.95 -13.47 -5.84
CA GLN A 96 6.54 -13.30 -6.21
C GLN A 96 5.60 -13.99 -5.20
N ALA A 97 5.92 -15.20 -4.77
CA ALA A 97 5.14 -15.91 -3.75
C ALA A 97 5.11 -15.13 -2.42
N PHE A 98 6.24 -14.56 -2.01
CA PHE A 98 6.33 -13.74 -0.80
C PHE A 98 5.50 -12.46 -0.88
N VAL A 99 5.50 -11.77 -2.03
CA VAL A 99 4.61 -10.62 -2.25
C VAL A 99 3.14 -11.04 -2.19
N GLY A 100 2.81 -12.26 -2.65
CA GLY A 100 1.46 -12.82 -2.56
C GLY A 100 0.90 -12.90 -1.14
N TYR A 101 1.75 -13.02 -0.10
CA TYR A 101 1.29 -12.98 1.29
C TYR A 101 0.75 -11.60 1.74
N ILE A 102 1.06 -10.53 1.01
CA ILE A 102 0.51 -9.19 1.26
C ILE A 102 -0.91 -9.07 0.68
N TYR A 103 -1.26 -9.85 -0.34
CA TYR A 103 -2.54 -9.69 -1.06
C TYR A 103 -3.76 -9.78 -0.14
N PRO A 104 -3.86 -10.73 0.82
CA PRO A 104 -4.99 -10.71 1.76
C PRO A 104 -5.08 -9.42 2.56
N LEU A 105 -3.95 -8.82 2.97
CA LEU A 105 -3.92 -7.58 3.73
C LEU A 105 -4.42 -6.37 2.90
N ILE A 106 -4.35 -6.44 1.57
CA ILE A 106 -4.88 -5.41 0.66
C ILE A 106 -6.34 -5.72 0.30
N PHE A 107 -6.62 -6.94 -0.16
CA PHE A 107 -7.92 -7.29 -0.74
C PHE A 107 -9.00 -7.55 0.30
N VAL A 108 -8.69 -8.15 1.45
CA VAL A 108 -9.70 -8.41 2.49
C VAL A 108 -10.34 -7.11 2.99
N PRO A 109 -9.59 -6.07 3.43
CA PRO A 109 -10.23 -4.81 3.81
C PRO A 109 -10.89 -4.13 2.62
N ALA A 110 -10.33 -4.26 1.41
CA ALA A 110 -10.92 -3.65 0.23
C ALA A 110 -12.30 -4.22 -0.09
N PHE A 111 -12.44 -5.53 -0.12
CA PHE A 111 -13.73 -6.19 -0.34
C PHE A 111 -14.69 -5.94 0.83
N ALA A 112 -14.22 -5.99 2.08
CA ALA A 112 -15.07 -5.71 3.23
C ALA A 112 -15.66 -4.29 3.18
N LEU A 113 -14.82 -3.29 2.92
CA LEU A 113 -15.23 -1.89 2.86
C LEU A 113 -15.92 -1.53 1.55
N MET A 114 -15.84 -2.34 0.50
CA MET A 114 -16.63 -2.12 -0.71
C MET A 114 -18.14 -2.23 -0.42
N TYR A 115 -18.54 -3.17 0.44
CA TYR A 115 -19.96 -3.42 0.74
C TYR A 115 -20.43 -2.83 2.07
N ILE A 116 -19.52 -2.64 3.04
CA ILE A 116 -19.88 -2.25 4.40
C ILE A 116 -19.36 -0.84 4.71
N ASP A 117 -20.19 -0.04 5.38
CA ASP A 117 -19.74 1.21 5.97
C ASP A 117 -18.97 0.93 7.27
N ILE A 118 -17.79 1.53 7.40
CA ILE A 118 -16.95 1.39 8.58
C ILE A 118 -17.66 1.84 9.87
N ASN A 119 -18.57 2.81 9.75
CA ASN A 119 -19.35 3.36 10.85
C ASN A 119 -20.47 2.43 11.35
N MET A 120 -20.76 1.35 10.63
CA MET A 120 -21.74 0.32 11.02
C MET A 120 -21.09 -0.90 11.68
N LEU A 121 -19.76 -1.00 11.67
CA LEU A 121 -19.04 -2.14 12.22
C LEU A 121 -18.89 -2.05 13.76
N PRO A 122 -18.89 -3.19 14.46
CA PRO A 122 -18.51 -3.26 15.87
C PRO A 122 -17.12 -2.68 16.12
N LEU A 123 -16.90 -2.09 17.30
CA LEU A 123 -15.67 -1.36 17.65
C LEU A 123 -14.39 -2.17 17.35
N ALA A 124 -14.39 -3.47 17.68
CA ALA A 124 -13.23 -4.33 17.46
C ALA A 124 -12.87 -4.49 15.97
N VAL A 125 -13.87 -4.72 15.12
CA VAL A 125 -13.66 -4.90 13.66
C VAL A 125 -13.28 -3.57 13.02
N ARG A 126 -13.92 -2.48 13.46
CA ARG A 126 -13.58 -1.12 13.03
C ARG A 126 -12.11 -0.79 13.35
N ALA A 127 -11.67 -1.03 14.58
CA ALA A 127 -10.29 -0.78 15.01
C ALA A 127 -9.29 -1.61 14.19
N LEU A 128 -9.61 -2.89 13.90
CA LEU A 128 -8.78 -3.73 13.05
C LEU A 128 -8.63 -3.17 11.63
N LEU A 129 -9.72 -2.72 11.00
CA LEU A 129 -9.65 -2.14 9.66
C LEU A 129 -8.87 -0.83 9.63
N TYR A 130 -9.06 0.05 10.61
CA TYR A 130 -8.28 1.29 10.72
C TYR A 130 -6.78 1.05 10.94
N ALA A 131 -6.40 -0.06 11.58
CA ALA A 131 -5.00 -0.45 11.73
C ALA A 131 -4.36 -0.90 10.40
N ILE A 132 -5.15 -1.32 9.41
CA ILE A 132 -4.62 -1.74 8.11
C ILE A 132 -4.45 -0.51 7.22
N PRO A 133 -3.22 -0.13 6.81
CA PRO A 133 -2.99 1.06 5.99
C PRO A 133 -3.76 1.03 4.66
N PHE A 134 -3.97 -0.16 4.10
CA PHE A 134 -4.65 -0.37 2.81
C PHE A 134 -6.17 -0.14 2.85
N SER A 135 -6.76 0.00 4.05
CA SER A 135 -8.19 0.33 4.19
C SER A 135 -8.46 1.83 3.97
N HIS A 136 -7.47 2.68 4.28
CA HIS A 136 -7.64 4.13 4.37
C HIS A 136 -8.06 4.80 3.05
N PRO A 137 -7.58 4.43 1.86
CA PRO A 137 -8.06 5.04 0.62
C PRO A 137 -9.56 4.85 0.36
N ILE A 138 -10.10 3.69 0.75
CA ILE A 138 -11.53 3.39 0.57
C ILE A 138 -12.36 4.16 1.59
N ILE A 139 -11.89 4.22 2.84
CA ILE A 139 -12.50 5.04 3.90
C ILE A 139 -12.47 6.51 3.48
N ALA A 140 -11.34 6.99 2.96
CA ALA A 140 -11.17 8.35 2.48
C ALA A 140 -12.13 8.67 1.32
N SER A 141 -12.23 7.79 0.32
CA SER A 141 -13.17 7.97 -0.80
C SER A 141 -14.61 8.14 -0.31
N LYS A 142 -15.07 7.30 0.63
CA LYS A 142 -16.40 7.42 1.23
C LYS A 142 -16.58 8.69 2.05
N ALA A 143 -15.62 9.02 2.92
CA ALA A 143 -15.67 10.22 3.76
C ALA A 143 -15.72 11.50 2.91
N ILE A 144 -14.91 11.57 1.85
CA ILE A 144 -14.89 12.70 0.92
C ILE A 144 -16.23 12.87 0.21
N MET A 145 -16.87 11.76 -0.19
CA MET A 145 -18.22 11.81 -0.77
C MET A 145 -19.27 12.29 0.22
N MET A 146 -19.06 12.14 1.53
CA MET A 146 -19.94 12.65 2.58
C MET A 146 -19.55 14.08 3.04
N GLY A 147 -18.56 14.71 2.39
CA GLY A 147 -18.07 16.04 2.77
C GLY A 147 -17.14 16.06 3.99
N ASP A 148 -16.68 14.91 4.49
CA ASP A 148 -15.71 14.81 5.59
C ASP A 148 -14.26 14.75 5.07
N HIS A 149 -13.54 15.84 5.27
CA HIS A 149 -12.12 15.95 4.91
C HIS A 149 -11.17 15.60 6.07
N LEU A 150 -11.66 15.50 7.31
CA LEU A 150 -10.82 15.18 8.47
C LEU A 150 -10.42 13.71 8.48
N THR A 151 -11.38 12.81 8.20
CA THR A 151 -11.10 11.37 8.16
C THR A 151 -9.97 11.01 7.18
N PRO A 152 -9.97 11.49 5.91
CA PRO A 152 -8.84 11.29 5.00
C PRO A 152 -7.51 11.84 5.52
N VAL A 153 -7.50 13.01 6.16
CA VAL A 153 -6.27 13.62 6.69
C VAL A 153 -5.64 12.73 7.76
N PHE A 154 -6.42 12.23 8.72
CA PHE A 154 -5.91 11.29 9.71
C PHE A 154 -5.41 9.99 9.08
N GLY A 155 -6.11 9.49 8.07
CA GLY A 155 -5.68 8.31 7.33
C GLY A 155 -4.36 8.50 6.58
N ILE A 156 -4.15 9.68 5.97
CA ILE A 156 -2.90 10.05 5.31
C ILE A 156 -1.76 10.13 6.31
N ILE A 157 -1.96 10.80 7.46
CA ILE A 157 -0.94 10.91 8.51
C ILE A 157 -0.55 9.52 9.01
N TYR A 158 -1.54 8.67 9.30
CA TYR A 158 -1.31 7.29 9.71
C TYR A 158 -0.54 6.49 8.66
N GLY A 159 -1.02 6.49 7.41
CA GLY A 159 -0.39 5.76 6.31
C GLY A 159 1.04 6.25 6.03
N PHE A 160 1.28 7.56 6.16
CA PHE A 160 2.60 8.15 5.95
C PHE A 160 3.56 7.73 7.06
N ALA A 161 3.12 7.80 8.32
CA ALA A 161 3.91 7.33 9.46
C ALA A 161 4.25 5.84 9.32
N PHE A 162 3.27 5.01 8.96
CA PHE A 162 3.48 3.59 8.67
C PHE A 162 4.49 3.37 7.54
N THR A 163 4.34 4.10 6.43
CA THR A 163 5.27 4.02 5.29
C THR A 163 6.69 4.42 5.69
N MET A 164 6.86 5.47 6.50
CA MET A 164 8.17 5.90 7.00
C MET A 164 8.84 4.85 7.87
N VAL A 165 8.07 4.18 8.74
CA VAL A 165 8.58 3.04 9.55
C VAL A 165 9.06 1.91 8.65
N ILE A 166 8.30 1.57 7.62
CA ILE A 166 8.69 0.50 6.69
C ILE A 166 9.90 0.90 5.85
N MET A 167 9.93 2.13 5.33
CA MET A 167 11.07 2.67 4.59
C MET A 167 12.34 2.68 5.43
N TYR A 168 12.23 2.99 6.72
CA TYR A 168 13.35 2.88 7.65
C TYR A 168 13.84 1.43 7.81
N ILE A 169 12.93 0.45 7.89
CA ILE A 169 13.30 -0.97 7.93
C ILE A 169 13.97 -1.39 6.60
N VAL A 170 13.41 -0.97 5.46
CA VAL A 170 13.96 -1.22 4.12
C VAL A 170 15.39 -0.69 4.02
N SER A 171 15.61 0.57 4.36
CA SER A 171 16.92 1.21 4.25
C SER A 171 17.96 0.50 5.14
N ARG A 172 17.58 0.11 6.36
CA ARG A 172 18.45 -0.64 7.28
C ARG A 172 18.77 -2.04 6.77
N LEU A 173 17.80 -2.72 6.15
CA LEU A 173 17.98 -4.06 5.59
C LEU A 173 18.94 -4.05 4.39
N PHE A 174 18.90 -3.01 3.56
CA PHE A 174 19.84 -2.83 2.44
C PHE A 174 21.20 -2.28 2.84
N ALA A 175 21.27 -1.42 3.88
CA ALA A 175 22.53 -0.87 4.37
C ALA A 175 23.37 -1.91 5.14
N THR A 176 22.72 -2.86 5.83
CA THR A 176 23.44 -3.91 6.56
C THR A 176 23.75 -5.07 5.61
N GLU A 177 24.99 -5.55 5.56
CA GLU A 177 25.42 -6.75 4.80
C GLU A 177 24.71 -8.07 5.21
N LYS A 178 23.68 -7.99 6.07
CA LYS A 178 22.92 -9.09 6.66
C LYS A 178 22.09 -9.91 5.68
N ILE A 179 21.84 -9.44 4.45
CA ILE A 179 21.20 -10.28 3.42
C ILE A 179 22.05 -11.55 3.18
N LEU A 180 23.37 -11.50 3.32
CA LEU A 180 24.24 -12.68 3.19
C LEU A 180 24.27 -13.54 4.46
N THR A 181 24.23 -12.96 5.66
CA THR A 181 24.34 -13.72 6.91
C THR A 181 23.06 -14.48 7.27
N VAL A 182 21.87 -13.95 6.95
CA VAL A 182 20.59 -14.64 7.18
C VAL A 182 20.45 -15.86 6.25
N LYS A 183 20.91 -15.75 4.99
CA LYS A 183 20.93 -16.85 4.01
C LYS A 183 21.79 -18.04 4.48
N LEU A 184 22.87 -17.79 5.20
CA LEU A 184 23.75 -18.86 5.70
C LEU A 184 23.14 -19.64 6.89
N LYS A 185 22.40 -18.96 7.78
CA LYS A 185 21.82 -19.61 8.97
C LYS A 185 20.67 -20.57 8.62
N MET A 186 19.84 -20.28 7.62
CA MET A 186 18.79 -21.20 7.17
C MET A 186 19.33 -22.42 6.41
N LYS A 187 20.45 -22.28 5.68
CA LYS A 187 21.08 -23.41 4.99
C LYS A 187 21.77 -24.38 5.96
N GLY A 188 22.28 -23.89 7.08
CA GLY A 188 22.83 -24.72 8.17
C GLY A 188 21.76 -25.59 8.84
N PHE A 189 20.53 -25.09 8.97
CA PHE A 189 19.43 -25.84 9.60
C PHE A 189 18.92 -27.00 8.73
N ARG A 190 19.04 -26.90 7.39
CA ARG A 190 18.65 -27.97 6.46
C ARG A 190 19.64 -29.14 6.37
N ARG A 191 20.85 -29.03 6.93
CA ARG A 191 21.87 -30.10 6.89
C ARG A 191 21.92 -30.99 8.14
N CYS A 192 21.15 -30.69 9.18
CA CYS A 192 21.21 -31.43 10.45
C CYS A 192 20.14 -32.54 10.60
N GLY A 193 19.40 -32.86 9.53
CA GLY A 193 18.26 -33.80 9.58
C GLY A 193 18.38 -35.10 8.78
N ALA A 194 19.50 -35.38 8.12
CA ALA A 194 19.66 -36.59 7.31
C ALA A 194 20.84 -37.43 7.82
N LYS A 195 20.59 -38.30 8.80
CA LYS A 195 21.42 -39.50 9.00
C LYS A 195 20.92 -40.56 8.01
N PRO A 196 21.79 -41.18 7.19
CA PRO A 196 21.40 -42.32 6.36
C PRO A 196 21.11 -43.55 7.24
N PRO A 197 20.16 -44.42 6.87
CA PRO A 197 19.97 -45.69 7.54
C PRO A 197 21.18 -46.61 7.28
N GLU A 198 21.76 -47.15 8.35
CA GLU A 198 22.68 -48.28 8.29
C GLU A 198 21.90 -49.53 7.85
N GLU A 199 22.38 -50.16 6.77
CA GLU A 199 21.99 -51.50 6.36
C GLU A 199 22.60 -52.53 7.33
N VAL A 200 21.76 -53.41 7.88
CA VAL A 200 22.13 -54.78 8.32
C VAL A 200 21.00 -55.71 7.96
#